data_AF-A0A183TEV9-F1
#
_entry.id   AF-A0A183TEV9-F1
#
_cell.length_a   1.000
_cell.length_b   1.000
_cell.length_c   1.000
_cell.angle_alpha   90.00
_cell.angle_beta   90.00
_cell.angle_gamma   90.00
#
_symmetry.space_group_name_H-M   'P 1'
#
loop_
_entity.id
_entity.type
_entity.pdbx_description
1 polymer ?
#
loop_
_entity_poly.entity_id
_entity_poly.type
_entity_poly.pdbx_seq_one_letter_code
_entity_poly.pdbx_strand_id
1 'polypeptide(L)'
;MQASTHVSTTTVHDLLFADDCALNSVTEEDMQRSMDLFAEGCADFGLTISTAKRVVMHQPPPSAEYNAPRINVNVAQLKNLEIFAYLGSTLSCNTRIDD
;
A
#
# COMPACT_ATOMS: atom_id res chain seq x y z
N MET A 1 -41.85 4.55 26.67
CA MET A 1 -40.52 5.20 26.51
C MET A 1 -40.15 5.07 25.03
N GLN A 2 -40.04 6.17 24.30
CA GLN A 2 -39.67 6.17 22.88
C GLN A 2 -38.26 6.76 22.79
N ALA A 3 -37.29 5.94 22.36
CA ALA A 3 -35.91 6.37 22.21
C ALA A 3 -35.76 7.07 20.85
N SER A 4 -35.42 8.36 20.88
CA SER A 4 -35.06 9.12 19.69
C SER A 4 -33.64 8.74 19.26
N THR A 5 -33.46 8.33 18.01
CA THR A 5 -32.15 8.07 17.42
C THR A 5 -31.80 9.24 16.51
N HIS A 6 -30.74 9.97 16.85
CA HIS A 6 -30.17 11.01 16.01
C HIS A 6 -29.19 10.35 15.02
N VAL A 7 -29.59 10.24 13.76
CA VAL A 7 -28.69 9.85 12.66
C VAL A 7 -28.21 11.14 12.00
N SER A 8 -26.90 11.39 12.04
CA SER A 8 -26.27 12.52 11.38
C SER A 8 -25.56 12.05 10.13
N THR A 9 -25.98 12.56 8.97
CA THR A 9 -25.35 12.30 7.68
C THR A 9 -24.26 13.34 7.46
N THR A 10 -22.99 12.94 7.52
CA THR A 10 -21.85 13.80 7.17
C THR A 10 -21.50 13.56 5.71
N THR A 11 -21.72 14.56 4.87
CA THR A 11 -21.29 14.54 3.47
C THR A 11 -19.85 15.03 3.41
N VAL A 12 -18.93 14.15 2.99
CA VAL A 12 -17.53 14.53 2.81
C VAL A 12 -17.36 15.09 1.40
N HIS A 13 -17.17 16.40 1.30
CA HIS A 13 -17.36 17.15 0.05
C HIS A 13 -16.11 17.31 -0.83
N ASP A 14 -14.92 16.95 -0.35
CA ASP A 14 -13.72 16.88 -1.18
C ASP A 14 -12.64 16.11 -0.43
N LEU A 15 -12.47 14.84 -0.78
CA LEU A 15 -11.34 14.06 -0.31
C LEU A 15 -10.19 14.33 -1.29
N LEU A 16 -9.42 15.39 -1.05
CA LEU A 16 -8.17 15.66 -1.77
C LEU A 16 -7.13 14.58 -1.42
N PHE A 17 -7.31 13.38 -1.94
CA PHE A 17 -6.31 12.32 -1.85
C PHE A 17 -5.31 12.49 -2.99
N ALA A 18 -4.03 12.27 -2.70
CA ALA A 18 -3.09 11.96 -3.76
C ALA A 18 -3.54 10.66 -4.43
N ASP A 19 -3.54 10.61 -5.77
CA ASP A 19 -3.95 9.43 -6.54
C ASP A 19 -3.06 8.20 -6.25
N ASP A 20 -1.84 8.42 -5.74
CA ASP A 20 -0.85 7.39 -5.46
C ASP A 20 -0.49 7.34 -3.96
N CYS A 21 -0.33 6.12 -3.43
CA CYS A 21 0.10 5.86 -2.06
C CYS A 21 1.35 4.94 -2.06
N ALA A 22 2.26 5.16 -1.13
CA ALA A 22 3.42 4.30 -0.90
C ALA A 22 3.36 3.72 0.52
N LEU A 23 3.34 2.40 0.63
CA LEU A 23 3.36 1.67 1.90
C LEU A 23 4.76 1.12 2.16
N ASN A 24 5.21 1.15 3.41
CA ASN A 24 6.44 0.48 3.84
C ASN A 24 6.17 -0.31 5.13
N SER A 25 6.87 -1.43 5.27
CA SER A 25 6.86 -2.26 6.48
C SER A 25 8.18 -3.01 6.54
N VAL A 26 8.48 -3.54 7.73
CA VAL A 26 9.68 -4.38 7.94
C VAL A 26 9.42 -5.83 7.51
N THR A 27 8.18 -6.31 7.64
CA THR A 27 7.82 -7.70 7.34
C THR A 27 6.86 -7.77 6.15
N GLU A 28 6.96 -8.87 5.40
CA GLU A 28 6.06 -9.18 4.30
C GLU A 28 4.62 -9.38 4.79
N GLU A 29 4.45 -9.97 5.97
CA GLU A 29 3.15 -10.22 6.60
C GLU A 29 2.43 -8.92 6.97
N ASP A 30 3.15 -7.96 7.53
CA ASP A 30 2.57 -6.64 7.83
C ASP A 30 2.29 -5.86 6.54
N MET A 31 3.14 -6.00 5.50
CA MET A 31 2.87 -5.40 4.19
C MET A 31 1.57 -5.97 3.60
N GLN A 32 1.38 -7.29 3.67
CA GLN A 32 0.18 -7.95 3.17
C GLN A 32 -1.05 -7.45 3.93
N ARG A 33 -0.99 -7.39 5.27
CA ARG A 33 -2.09 -6.86 6.10
C ARG A 33 -2.40 -5.39 5.77
N SER A 34 -1.38 -4.55 5.63
CA SER A 34 -1.54 -3.15 5.25
C SER A 34 -2.18 -3.00 3.87
N MET A 35 -1.80 -3.86 2.93
CA MET A 35 -2.35 -3.85 1.58
C MET A 35 -3.81 -4.32 1.54
N ASP A 36 -4.17 -5.32 2.36
CA ASP A 36 -5.55 -5.80 2.50
C ASP A 36 -6.45 -4.69 3.09
N LEU A 37 -5.98 -4.02 4.17
CA LEU A 37 -6.67 -2.89 4.77
C LEU A 37 -6.80 -1.69 3.81
N PHE A 38 -5.75 -1.42 3.03
CA PHE A 38 -5.80 -0.38 2.00
C PHE A 38 -6.84 -0.72 0.92
N ALA A 39 -6.93 -1.98 0.50
CA ALA A 39 -7.92 -2.43 -0.47
C ALA A 39 -9.36 -2.33 0.05
N GLU A 40 -9.59 -2.73 1.30
CA GLU A 40 -10.87 -2.59 1.98
C GLU A 40 -11.27 -1.11 2.12
N GLY A 41 -10.36 -0.28 2.63
CA GLY A 41 -10.59 1.16 2.75
C GLY A 41 -10.90 1.82 1.39
N CYS A 42 -10.15 1.50 0.33
CA CYS A 42 -10.46 1.98 -1.01
C CYS A 42 -11.87 1.57 -1.44
N ALA A 43 -12.29 0.32 -1.19
CA ALA A 43 -13.64 -0.14 -1.53
C ALA A 43 -14.73 0.62 -0.75
N ASP A 44 -14.51 0.88 0.55
CA ASP A 44 -15.43 1.65 1.40
C ASP A 44 -15.61 3.09 0.91
N PHE A 45 -14.55 3.69 0.37
CA PHE A 45 -14.59 5.02 -0.25
C PHE A 45 -15.03 4.99 -1.73
N GLY A 46 -15.38 3.83 -2.29
CA GLY A 46 -15.77 3.68 -3.69
C GLY A 46 -14.62 3.88 -4.70
N LEU A 47 -13.37 3.80 -4.22
CA LEU A 47 -12.16 3.93 -5.02
C LEU A 47 -11.75 2.59 -5.63
N THR A 48 -11.26 2.63 -6.87
CA THR A 48 -10.75 1.44 -7.57
C THR A 48 -9.23 1.47 -7.60
N ILE A 49 -8.59 0.45 -7.02
CA ILE A 49 -7.14 0.32 -7.10
C ILE A 49 -6.74 -0.18 -8.49
N SER A 50 -5.88 0.57 -9.19
CA SER A 50 -5.35 0.15 -10.49
C SER A 50 -4.48 -1.11 -10.37
N THR A 51 -4.83 -2.19 -11.08
CA THR A 51 -3.99 -3.40 -11.17
C THR A 51 -2.67 -3.15 -11.86
N ALA A 52 -2.63 -2.24 -12.85
CA ALA A 52 -1.44 -1.97 -13.63
C ALA A 52 -0.39 -1.10 -12.91
N LYS A 53 -0.81 -0.27 -11.95
CA LYS A 53 0.07 0.69 -11.25
C LYS A 53 0.65 0.14 -9.94
N ARG A 54 0.17 -1.00 -9.45
CA ARG A 54 0.60 -1.61 -8.20
C ARG A 54 1.94 -2.31 -8.35
N VAL A 55 2.93 -1.84 -7.59
CA VAL A 55 4.29 -2.39 -7.60
C VAL A 55 4.80 -2.57 -6.18
N VAL A 56 5.70 -3.53 -5.99
CA VAL A 56 6.34 -3.83 -4.71
C VAL A 56 7.84 -3.93 -4.88
N MET A 57 8.59 -3.57 -3.85
CA MET A 57 10.03 -3.74 -3.78
C MET A 57 10.39 -4.25 -2.38
N HIS A 58 11.43 -5.08 -2.32
CA HIS A 58 12.01 -5.55 -1.08
C HIS A 58 13.49 -5.17 -1.06
N GLN A 59 13.94 -4.64 0.07
CA GLN A 59 15.35 -4.37 0.35
C GLN A 59 15.84 -5.40 1.36
N PRO A 60 16.59 -6.43 0.93
CA PRO A 60 17.13 -7.42 1.85
C PRO A 60 18.23 -6.80 2.73
N PRO A 61 18.46 -7.34 3.94
CA PRO A 61 19.64 -6.99 4.72
C PRO A 61 20.94 -7.17 3.93
N PRO A 62 22.01 -6.44 4.27
CA PRO A 62 23.32 -6.65 3.64
C PRO A 62 23.72 -8.13 3.72
N SER A 63 24.17 -8.70 2.60
CA SER A 63 24.57 -10.12 2.44
C SER A 63 23.47 -11.19 2.49
N ALA A 64 22.20 -10.81 2.68
CA ALA A 64 21.10 -11.75 2.56
C ALA A 64 20.76 -12.02 1.08
N GLU A 65 20.35 -13.26 0.78
CA GLU A 65 19.83 -13.60 -0.56
C GLU A 65 18.53 -12.81 -0.83
N TYR A 66 18.40 -12.33 -2.06
CA TYR A 66 17.19 -11.65 -2.48
C TYR A 66 16.05 -12.66 -2.66
N ASN A 67 15.05 -12.55 -1.79
CA ASN A 67 13.78 -13.24 -1.94
C ASN A 67 12.73 -12.25 -2.44
N ALA A 68 12.06 -12.59 -3.53
CA ALA A 68 11.03 -11.74 -4.12
C ALA A 68 9.77 -11.79 -3.24
N PRO A 69 9.25 -10.65 -2.76
CA PRO A 69 8.06 -10.62 -1.94
C PRO A 69 6.83 -11.06 -2.74
N ARG A 70 5.90 -11.70 -2.04
CA ARG A 70 4.66 -12.28 -2.57
C ARG A 70 3.45 -11.58 -1.97
N ILE A 71 3.38 -10.28 -2.19
CA ILE A 71 2.24 -9.47 -1.79
C ILE A 71 1.13 -9.57 -2.85
N ASN A 72 -0.08 -9.80 -2.39
CA ASN A 72 -1.29 -9.88 -3.19
C ASN A 72 -2.25 -8.74 -2.85
N VAL A 73 -3.11 -8.40 -3.80
CA VAL A 73 -4.30 -7.60 -3.53
C VAL A 73 -5.47 -8.28 -4.19
N ASN A 74 -6.49 -8.58 -3.41
CA ASN A 74 -7.59 -9.47 -3.80
C ASN A 74 -7.03 -10.85 -4.20
N VAL A 75 -6.69 -11.06 -5.48
CA VAL A 75 -6.12 -12.30 -6.03
C VAL A 75 -4.93 -12.08 -6.97
N ALA A 76 -4.55 -10.82 -7.19
CA ALA A 76 -3.46 -10.46 -8.09
C ALA A 76 -2.21 -10.12 -7.28
N GLN A 77 -1.09 -10.78 -7.61
CA GLN A 77 0.21 -10.48 -7.03
C GLN A 77 0.75 -9.14 -7.57
N LEU A 78 1.34 -8.32 -6.71
CA LEU A 78 2.00 -7.08 -7.13
C LEU A 78 3.25 -7.39 -7.96
N LYS A 79 3.57 -6.50 -8.90
CA LYS A 79 4.79 -6.60 -9.71
C LYS A 79 6.01 -6.19 -8.88
N ASN A 80 7.00 -7.07 -8.82
CA ASN A 80 8.29 -6.78 -8.21
C ASN A 80 9.12 -5.81 -9.06
N LEU A 81 9.72 -4.81 -8.40
CA LEU A 81 10.63 -3.86 -9.01
C LEU A 81 12.01 -3.91 -8.35
N GLU A 82 13.03 -3.70 -9.17
CA GLU A 82 14.42 -3.48 -8.73
C GLU A 82 14.68 -2.01 -8.37
N ILE A 83 13.97 -1.11 -9.06
CA ILE A 83 14.07 0.34 -8.91
C ILE A 83 12.66 0.89 -8.68
N PHE A 84 12.47 1.57 -7.55
CA PHE A 84 11.21 2.20 -7.16
C PHE A 84 11.38 3.72 -7.20
N ALA A 85 10.62 4.38 -8.08
CA ALA A 85 10.62 5.83 -8.20
C ALA A 85 9.33 6.42 -7.64
N TYR A 86 9.45 7.37 -6.71
CA TYR A 86 8.31 8.02 -6.08
C TYR A 86 8.64 9.48 -5.73
N LEU A 87 7.79 10.41 -6.19
CA LEU A 87 7.91 11.86 -5.95
C LEU A 87 9.29 12.45 -6.28
N GLY A 88 9.95 11.95 -7.33
CA GLY A 88 11.29 12.40 -7.74
C GLY A 88 12.45 11.73 -7.02
N SER A 89 12.19 10.92 -5.99
CA SER A 89 13.19 10.07 -5.34
C SER A 89 13.22 8.68 -5.99
N THR A 90 14.39 8.05 -6.00
CA THR A 90 14.58 6.69 -6.51
C THR A 90 15.23 5.83 -5.44
N LEU A 91 14.65 4.65 -5.19
CA LEU A 91 15.14 3.65 -4.26
C LEU A 91 15.45 2.36 -5.04
N SER A 92 16.53 1.66 -4.69
CA SER A 92 16.94 0.41 -5.32
C SER A 92 16.95 -0.73 -4.31
N CYS A 93 16.67 -1.96 -4.76
CA CYS A 93 16.82 -3.15 -3.93
C CYS A 93 18.27 -3.40 -3.45
N ASN A 94 19.26 -2.79 -4.12
CA ASN A 94 20.68 -2.98 -3.84
C ASN A 94 21.30 -1.86 -3.00
N THR A 95 20.50 -0.91 -2.50
CA THR A 95 21.01 0.21 -1.70
C THR A 95 21.67 -0.34 -0.43
N ARG A 96 22.98 -0.08 -0.28
CA ARG A 96 23.70 -0.28 0.98
C ARG A 96 23.63 1.00 1.78
N ILE A 97 23.12 0.91 3.01
CA ILE A 97 23.29 1.96 4.01
C ILE A 97 24.61 1.62 4.72
N ASP A 98 25.59 2.53 4.66
CA ASP A 98 26.79 2.40 5.49
C ASP A 98 26.39 2.70 6.95
N ASP A 99 26.72 1.78 7.86
CA ASP A 99 26.48 1.90 9.31
C ASP A 99 27.33 3.02 9.95
#